data_AF-A0A3C2DXB0-F1
#
_entry.id   AF-A0A3C2DXB0-F1
#
_cell.length_a   1.000
_cell.length_b   1.000
_cell.length_c   1.000
_cell.angle_alpha   90.00
_cell.angle_beta   90.00
_cell.angle_gamma   90.00
#
_symmetry.space_group_name_H-M   'P 1'
#
loop_
_entity.id
_entity.type
_entity.pdbx_description
1 polymer ?
#
loop_
_entity_poly.entity_id
_entity_poly.type
_entity_poly.pdbx_seq_one_letter_code
_entity_poly.pdbx_strand_id
1 'polypeptide(L)' 'KKLFNEAKIPPQKRICVPVVCSGEKTVWVEGFGTSSEFRVNKYTNRFLIITGLMGENNEGRL' A
#
# COMPACT_ATOMS: atom_id res chain seq x y z
N LYS A 1 -10.72 -4.29 -5.69
CA LYS A 1 -11.66 -3.42 -6.44
C LYS A 1 -12.48 -2.49 -5.53
N LYS A 2 -13.22 -3.01 -4.52
CA LYS A 2 -14.05 -2.21 -3.60
C LYS A 2 -13.28 -1.06 -2.91
N LEU A 3 -12.14 -1.38 -2.32
CA LEU A 3 -11.24 -0.43 -1.64
C LEU A 3 -10.85 0.79 -2.50
N PHE A 4 -10.41 0.57 -3.75
CA PHE A 4 -10.08 1.65 -4.68
C PHE A 4 -11.29 2.45 -5.16
N ASN A 5 -12.47 1.83 -5.22
CA ASN A 5 -13.70 2.53 -5.59
C ASN A 5 -14.11 3.49 -4.47
N GLU A 6 -14.05 3.05 -3.21
CA GLU A 6 -14.39 3.86 -2.04
C GLU A 6 -13.45 5.06 -1.89
N ALA A 7 -12.15 4.87 -2.14
CA ALA A 7 -11.17 5.96 -2.20
C ALA A 7 -11.21 6.77 -3.51
N LYS A 8 -12.15 6.49 -4.42
CA LYS A 8 -12.31 7.18 -5.71
C LYS A 8 -11.03 7.25 -6.55
N ILE A 9 -10.18 6.21 -6.47
CA ILE A 9 -8.95 6.14 -7.27
C ILE A 9 -9.32 5.77 -8.72
N PRO A 10 -8.94 6.61 -9.73
CA PRO A 10 -9.20 6.32 -11.14
C PRO A 10 -8.59 4.99 -11.57
N PRO A 11 -9.25 4.19 -12.43
CA PRO A 11 -8.76 2.89 -12.87
C PRO A 11 -7.30 2.91 -13.35
N GLN A 12 -6.92 3.95 -14.10
CA GLN A 12 -5.58 4.11 -14.67
C GLN A 12 -4.50 4.30 -13.60
N LYS A 13 -4.85 4.86 -12.44
CA LYS A 13 -3.91 5.10 -11.33
C LYS A 13 -3.78 3.90 -10.39
N ARG A 14 -4.72 2.93 -10.45
CA ARG A 14 -4.73 1.77 -9.54
C ARG A 14 -3.52 0.85 -9.73
N ILE A 15 -3.00 0.77 -10.95
CA ILE A 15 -1.81 -0.04 -11.26
C ILE A 15 -0.54 0.50 -10.57
N CYS A 16 -0.53 1.80 -10.25
CA CYS A 16 0.60 2.46 -9.61
C CYS A 16 0.55 2.38 -8.08
N VAL A 17 -0.49 1.81 -7.47
CA VAL A 17 -0.60 1.70 -6.02
C VAL A 17 0.21 0.49 -5.54
N PRO A 18 1.27 0.68 -4.73
CA PRO A 18 2.03 -0.41 -4.15
C PRO A 18 1.17 -1.32 -3.26
N VAL A 19 1.39 -2.62 -3.43
CA VAL A 19 0.74 -3.68 -2.64
C VAL A 19 1.82 -4.63 -2.17
N VAL A 20 1.85 -4.90 -0.86
CA VAL A 20 2.72 -5.92 -0.27
C VAL A 20 1.90 -7.19 -0.04
N CYS A 21 2.42 -8.32 -0.51
CA CYS A 21 1.81 -9.63 -0.38
C CYS A 21 2.73 -10.62 0.34
N SER A 22 2.12 -11.59 1.01
CA SER A 22 2.78 -12.79 1.53
C SER A 22 2.08 -14.00 0.92
N GLY A 23 2.71 -14.60 -0.09
CA GLY A 23 2.05 -15.59 -0.95
C GLY A 23 0.79 -14.99 -1.60
N GLU A 24 -0.35 -15.64 -1.39
CA GLU A 24 -1.65 -15.22 -1.94
C GLU A 24 -2.37 -14.16 -1.09
N LYS A 25 -1.80 -13.78 0.07
CA LYS A 25 -2.45 -12.85 1.01
C LYS A 25 -1.95 -11.42 0.83
N THR A 26 -2.89 -10.47 0.73
CA THR A 26 -2.57 -9.04 0.80
C THR A 26 -2.26 -8.64 2.25
N VAL A 27 -1.05 -8.12 2.47
CA VAL A 27 -0.55 -7.67 3.78
C VAL A 27 -0.85 -6.19 3.98
N TRP A 28 -0.50 -5.37 3.00
CA TRP A 28 -0.60 -3.90 3.07
C TRP A 28 -0.88 -3.32 1.69
N VAL A 29 -1.68 -2.27 1.66
CA VAL A 29 -1.88 -1.42 0.47
C VAL A 29 -1.51 0.00 0.87
N GLU A 30 -0.66 0.64 0.08
CA GLU A 30 -0.21 2.00 0.37
C GLU A 30 -1.41 2.96 0.53
N GLY A 31 -1.43 3.72 1.62
CA GLY A 31 -2.52 4.65 1.95
C GLY A 31 -3.76 4.02 2.60
N PHE A 32 -3.83 2.69 2.72
CA PHE A 32 -4.99 1.99 3.32
C PHE A 32 -4.63 1.17 4.56
N GLY A 33 -3.33 0.94 4.80
CA GLY A 33 -2.85 0.23 5.97
C GLY A 33 -2.83 -1.29 5.80
N THR A 34 -2.53 -1.99 6.91
CA THR A 34 -2.40 -3.44 6.92
C THR A 34 -3.75 -4.12 7.03
N SER A 35 -3.88 -5.28 6.38
CA SER A 35 -5.01 -6.18 6.60
C SER A 35 -5.01 -6.68 8.05
N SER A 36 -6.19 -7.05 8.56
CA SER A 36 -6.39 -7.39 9.97
C SER A 36 -5.50 -8.54 10.45
N GLU A 37 -5.26 -9.54 9.60
CA GLU A 37 -4.39 -10.69 9.91
C GLU A 37 -2.93 -10.29 10.15
N PHE A 38 -2.47 -9.21 9.52
CA PHE A 38 -1.08 -8.74 9.61
C PHE A 38 -0.94 -7.48 10.48
N ARG A 39 -1.99 -7.12 11.23
CA ARG A 39 -1.95 -5.96 12.11
C ARG A 39 -1.11 -6.27 13.35
N VAL A 40 -0.11 -5.43 13.59
CA VAL A 40 0.71 -5.46 14.81
C VAL A 40 -0.20 -5.31 16.03
N ASN A 41 0.04 -6.13 17.05
CA ASN A 41 -0.69 -6.10 18.31
C ASN A 41 0.25 -6.36 19.49
N LYS A 42 -0.31 -6.40 20.71
CA LYS A 42 0.46 -6.58 21.96
C LYS A 42 1.24 -7.90 22.07
N TYR A 43 0.96 -8.88 21.21
CA TYR A 43 1.66 -10.17 21.15
C TYR A 43 2.67 -10.25 20.00
N THR A 44 2.82 -9.18 19.21
CA THR A 44 3.78 -9.13 18.11
C THR A 44 5.19 -8.91 18.64
N ASN A 45 6.05 -9.93 18.54
CA ASN A 45 7.42 -9.88 19.05
C ASN A 45 8.46 -9.44 18.01
N ARG A 46 8.11 -9.48 16.72
CA ARG A 46 8.96 -9.04 15.61
C ARG A 46 8.11 -8.30 14.59
N PHE A 47 8.63 -7.22 14.06
CA PHE A 47 7.98 -6.42 13.03
C PHE A 47 8.97 -6.09 11.92
N LEU A 48 8.43 -5.85 10.73
CA LEU A 48 9.15 -5.33 9.58
C LEU A 48 8.62 -3.93 9.31
N ILE A 49 9.51 -2.94 9.18
CA ILE A 49 9.15 -1.61 8.73
C ILE A 49 9.42 -1.53 7.23
N ILE A 50 8.40 -1.15 6.47
CA ILE A 50 8.50 -0.85 5.04
C ILE A 50 8.30 0.66 4.90
N THR A 51 9.28 1.33 4.30
CA THR A 51 9.20 2.76 3.97
C THR A 51 9.32 2.94 2.46
N GLY A 52 8.61 3.94 1.93
CA GLY A 52 8.75 4.38 0.55
C GLY A 52 9.48 5.71 0.49
N LEU A 53 10.27 5.92 -0.56
CA LEU A 53 10.78 7.24 -0.92
C LEU A 53 9.84 7.82 -1.97
N MET A 54 9.33 9.02 -1.74
CA MET A 54 8.66 9.79 -2.80
C MET A 54 9.73 10.20 -3.80
N GLY A 55 9.68 9.66 -5.01
CA GLY A 55 10.48 10.20 -6.12
C GLY A 55 9.98 11.59 -6.47
N GLU A 56 10.88 12.56 -6.61
CA GLU A 56 10.51 13.85 -7.19
C GLU A 56 9.98 13.62 -8.61
N ASN A 57 8.70 13.94 -8.83
CA ASN A 57 8.13 13.98 -10.17
C ASN A 57 8.83 15.12 -10.92
N ASN A 58 9.79 14.79 -11.77
CA ASN A 58 10.35 15.71 -12.77
C ASN A 58 9.33 15.90 -13.91
N GLU A 59 8.16 16.46 -13.59
CA GLU A 59 7.21 16.92 -14.60
C GLU A 59 7.44 18.42 -14.82
N GLY A 60 8.03 18.80 -15.96
CA GLY A 60 7.94 20.18 -16.47
C GLY A 60 9.21 20.90 -16.92
N ARG A 61 10.25 20.21 -17.44
CA ARG A 61 11.27 20.87 -18.29
C ARG A 61 11.27 20.24 -19.68
N LEU A 62 10.38 20.74 -20.54
CA LEU A 62 10.53 20.75 -21.99
C LEU A 62 10.38 22.19 -22.46
#